data_AF-A0A1H6FTY3-F1
#
_entry.id   AF-A0A1H6FTY3-F1
#
_cell.length_a   1.000
_cell.length_b   1.000
_cell.length_c   1.000
_cell.angle_alpha   90.00
_cell.angle_beta   90.00
_cell.angle_gamma   90.00
#
_symmetry.space_group_name_H-M   'P 1'
#
loop_
_entity.id
_entity.type
_entity.pdbx_description
1 polymer ?
#
loop_
_entity_poly.entity_id
_entity_poly.type
_entity_poly.pdbx_seq_one_letter_code
_entity_poly.pdbx_strand_id
1 'polypeptide(L)'
;METTHRVFVGDSRALESVDDESVELVVTSPPYPMIEMWDDLFTSLDPAVGEALEAGDGRAAFEAMHAQLDAVWDELERVLVDGGMVCLNVGDATRSLEESFRVYPNHARVLEAFEARGFDPLPDVLWRKPANSAAKFMGSGMIPPNAYVTLEHEYVLIFRKGGESREFEPGADQRYEAAYFWEERNQWFSDVWTDVQGELQSLADGSGDDLRERSAAYPLEIPYRLICMYSAYGDTVLDPFWGTGTTSLAAMCAGRDSLGSELEDAFLEVFTDRIDDVSTLSHAVARARLERHREFVTRRREDGETFEYEATHYETPVVTKMERDIRFHEVAAVDSISQNLDDEYGYRVEHAPLSE
;
A
#
# COMPACT_ATOMS: atom_id res chain seq x y z
N MET A 1 -5.88 14.18 -18.03
CA MET A 1 -6.52 12.94 -17.53
C MET A 1 -7.34 13.33 -16.32
N GLU A 2 -8.42 12.62 -16.01
CA GLU A 2 -9.23 12.86 -14.81
C GLU A 2 -9.33 11.55 -14.05
N THR A 3 -9.24 11.61 -12.72
CA THR A 3 -9.47 10.47 -11.82
C THR A 3 -10.48 10.85 -10.75
N THR A 4 -11.14 9.84 -10.21
CA THR A 4 -12.13 9.93 -9.13
C THR A 4 -11.64 9.12 -7.94
N HIS A 5 -11.77 9.73 -6.77
CA HIS A 5 -11.32 9.16 -5.51
C HIS A 5 -12.49 9.18 -4.54
N ARG A 6 -12.92 8.02 -4.04
CA ARG A 6 -14.08 7.89 -3.17
C ARG A 6 -13.72 7.13 -1.91
N VAL A 7 -14.33 7.52 -0.81
CA VAL A 7 -14.18 6.91 0.50
C VAL A 7 -15.56 6.69 1.08
N PHE A 8 -15.79 5.47 1.55
CA PHE A 8 -17.03 5.06 2.19
C PHE A 8 -16.77 4.91 3.69
N VAL A 9 -17.62 5.52 4.50
CA VAL A 9 -17.62 5.26 5.95
C VAL A 9 -18.40 3.98 6.19
N GLY A 10 -17.70 2.91 6.56
CA GLY A 10 -18.31 1.59 6.67
C GLY A 10 -17.33 0.47 6.94
N ASP A 11 -17.92 -0.67 7.26
CA ASP A 11 -17.21 -1.90 7.57
C ASP A 11 -16.81 -2.63 6.29
N SER A 12 -15.52 -2.80 6.05
CA SER A 12 -15.01 -3.45 4.85
C SER A 12 -15.29 -4.95 4.76
N ARG A 13 -15.88 -5.56 5.80
CA ARG A 13 -16.49 -6.90 5.72
C ARG A 13 -17.73 -6.91 4.82
N ALA A 14 -18.25 -5.74 4.42
CA ALA A 14 -19.33 -5.57 3.46
C ALA A 14 -19.07 -4.34 2.58
N LEU A 15 -18.46 -4.52 1.41
CA LEU A 15 -18.17 -3.45 0.44
C LEU A 15 -19.35 -3.22 -0.51
N GLU A 16 -20.56 -2.99 0.04
CA GLU A 16 -21.80 -2.87 -0.75
C GLU A 16 -21.77 -1.75 -1.81
N SER A 17 -20.98 -0.70 -1.56
CA SER A 17 -20.81 0.45 -2.47
C SER A 17 -19.78 0.21 -3.58
N VAL A 18 -19.16 -0.97 -3.63
CA VAL A 18 -18.17 -1.37 -4.64
C VAL A 18 -18.75 -2.50 -5.48
N ASP A 19 -18.85 -2.25 -6.78
CA ASP A 19 -19.40 -3.21 -7.74
C ASP A 19 -18.49 -4.46 -7.87
N ASP A 20 -19.09 -5.60 -8.22
CA ASP A 20 -18.36 -6.82 -8.56
C ASP A 20 -17.39 -6.55 -9.72
N GLU A 21 -16.18 -7.12 -9.66
CA GLU A 21 -15.18 -7.04 -10.75
C GLU A 21 -14.95 -5.61 -11.28
N SER A 22 -14.85 -4.64 -10.38
CA SER A 22 -14.71 -3.20 -10.70
C SER A 22 -13.37 -2.59 -10.26
N VAL A 23 -12.52 -3.38 -9.60
CA VAL A 23 -11.22 -2.96 -9.07
C VAL A 23 -10.10 -3.73 -9.75
N GLU A 24 -9.05 -3.04 -10.17
CA GLU A 24 -7.88 -3.66 -10.80
C GLU A 24 -6.76 -4.02 -9.82
N LEU A 25 -6.61 -3.22 -8.76
CA LEU A 25 -5.54 -3.36 -7.79
C LEU A 25 -6.06 -3.08 -6.37
N VAL A 26 -5.71 -3.93 -5.42
CA VAL A 26 -5.84 -3.65 -3.99
C VAL A 26 -4.47 -3.34 -3.42
N VAL A 27 -4.33 -2.23 -2.70
CA VAL A 27 -3.12 -1.94 -1.91
C VAL A 27 -3.57 -1.53 -0.52
N THR A 28 -3.18 -2.28 0.50
CA THR A 28 -3.64 -2.02 1.87
C THR A 28 -2.72 -2.61 2.92
N SER A 29 -3.03 -2.32 4.18
CA SER A 29 -2.39 -2.84 5.38
C SER A 29 -3.49 -3.09 6.43
N PRO A 30 -3.90 -4.35 6.67
CA PRO A 30 -4.95 -4.66 7.64
C PRO A 30 -4.52 -4.31 9.08
N PRO A 31 -5.47 -4.18 10.03
CA PRO A 31 -5.13 -4.25 11.45
C PRO A 31 -4.50 -5.62 11.74
N TYR A 32 -3.28 -5.64 12.26
CA TYR A 32 -2.52 -6.88 12.42
C TYR A 32 -3.00 -7.68 13.64
N PRO A 33 -3.49 -8.92 13.46
CA PRO A 33 -3.82 -9.76 14.59
C PRO A 33 -2.65 -9.89 15.56
N MET A 34 -2.99 -9.91 16.84
CA MET A 34 -2.09 -10.04 17.97
C MET A 34 -1.14 -8.86 18.24
N ILE A 35 -1.23 -7.74 17.53
CA ILE A 35 -0.63 -6.48 17.99
C ILE A 35 -1.59 -5.83 19.00
N GLU A 36 -1.07 -5.48 20.19
CA GLU A 36 -1.89 -5.01 21.33
C GLU A 36 -2.79 -3.81 21.01
N MET A 37 -2.34 -2.89 20.14
CA MET A 37 -3.13 -1.71 19.76
C MET A 37 -4.46 -2.06 19.08
N TRP A 38 -4.60 -3.27 18.51
CA TRP A 38 -5.81 -3.71 17.80
C TRP A 38 -6.71 -4.60 18.65
N ASP A 39 -6.36 -4.87 19.92
CA ASP A 39 -7.13 -5.77 20.78
C ASP A 39 -8.56 -5.27 20.99
N ASP A 40 -8.74 -3.98 21.27
CA ASP A 40 -10.06 -3.36 21.48
C ASP A 40 -10.90 -3.41 20.20
N LEU A 41 -10.29 -3.13 19.05
CA LEU A 41 -10.93 -3.23 17.75
C LEU A 41 -11.47 -4.65 17.54
N PHE A 42 -10.60 -5.66 17.58
CA PHE A 42 -11.02 -7.04 17.33
C PHE A 42 -12.01 -7.57 18.38
N THR A 43 -11.87 -7.18 19.64
CA THR A 43 -12.83 -7.55 20.70
C THR A 43 -14.20 -6.91 20.48
N SER A 44 -14.25 -5.70 19.94
CA SER A 44 -15.52 -5.06 19.56
C SER A 44 -16.20 -5.75 18.38
N LEU A 45 -15.43 -6.31 17.45
CA LEU A 45 -15.93 -7.06 16.30
C LEU A 45 -16.39 -8.47 16.69
N ASP A 46 -15.67 -9.14 17.60
CA ASP A 46 -16.00 -10.45 18.15
C ASP A 46 -15.56 -10.57 19.63
N PRO A 47 -16.50 -10.59 20.60
CA PRO A 47 -16.17 -10.72 22.02
C PRO A 47 -15.34 -11.97 22.36
N ALA A 48 -15.39 -13.03 21.54
CA ALA A 48 -14.58 -14.23 21.75
C ALA A 48 -13.07 -13.95 21.69
N VAL A 49 -12.65 -12.89 20.97
CA VAL A 49 -11.25 -12.44 20.95
C VAL A 49 -10.82 -12.00 22.35
N GLY A 50 -11.60 -11.14 23.00
CA GLY A 50 -11.33 -10.64 24.35
C GLY A 50 -11.33 -11.78 25.38
N GLU A 51 -12.31 -12.68 25.31
CA GLU A 51 -12.37 -13.87 26.18
C GLU A 51 -11.12 -14.76 26.03
N ALA A 52 -10.65 -14.98 24.80
CA ALA A 52 -9.44 -15.77 24.55
C ALA A 52 -8.16 -15.08 25.04
N LEU A 53 -8.05 -13.76 24.85
CA LEU A 53 -6.92 -12.96 25.36
C LEU A 53 -6.87 -12.98 26.90
N GLU A 54 -8.02 -12.78 27.56
CA GLU A 54 -8.14 -12.83 29.03
C GLU A 54 -7.80 -14.22 29.59
N ALA A 55 -8.13 -15.29 28.85
CA ALA A 55 -7.78 -16.66 29.20
C ALA A 55 -6.34 -17.06 28.85
N GLY A 56 -5.54 -16.16 28.26
CA GLY A 56 -4.18 -16.44 27.81
C GLY A 56 -4.08 -17.34 26.58
N ASP A 57 -5.21 -17.67 25.93
CA ASP A 57 -5.25 -18.50 24.71
C ASP A 57 -5.03 -17.65 23.46
N GLY A 58 -3.77 -17.25 23.27
CA GLY A 58 -3.39 -16.46 22.10
C GLY A 58 -3.60 -17.15 20.77
N ARG A 59 -3.69 -18.49 20.72
CA ARG A 59 -3.97 -19.19 19.46
C ARG A 59 -5.43 -19.04 19.08
N ALA A 60 -6.33 -19.19 20.05
CA ALA A 60 -7.76 -18.92 19.81
C ALA A 60 -7.99 -17.46 19.45
N ALA A 61 -7.36 -16.50 20.16
CA ALA A 61 -7.45 -15.09 19.83
C ALA A 61 -6.95 -14.78 18.41
N PHE A 62 -5.77 -15.29 18.03
CA PHE A 62 -5.18 -15.12 16.70
C PHE A 62 -6.12 -15.59 15.58
N GLU A 63 -6.69 -16.80 15.70
CA GLU A 63 -7.62 -17.31 14.68
C GLU A 63 -8.95 -16.53 14.67
N ALA A 64 -9.48 -16.12 15.82
CA ALA A 64 -10.71 -15.33 15.90
C ALA A 64 -10.55 -13.94 15.28
N MET A 65 -9.39 -13.29 15.47
CA MET A 65 -9.04 -12.03 14.79
C MET A 65 -8.94 -12.22 13.27
N HIS A 66 -8.25 -13.28 12.81
CA HIS A 66 -8.16 -13.59 11.38
C HIS A 66 -9.51 -13.92 10.75
N ALA A 67 -10.44 -14.53 11.48
CA ALA A 67 -11.80 -14.79 10.99
C ALA A 67 -12.56 -13.49 10.65
N GLN A 68 -12.26 -12.38 11.33
CA GLN A 68 -12.83 -11.07 10.97
C GLN A 68 -12.24 -10.52 9.67
N LEU A 69 -10.94 -10.73 9.45
CA LEU A 69 -10.27 -10.35 8.19
C LEU A 69 -10.70 -11.24 7.02
N ASP A 70 -10.99 -12.52 7.27
CA ASP A 70 -11.46 -13.47 6.26
C ASP A 70 -12.72 -12.98 5.54
N ALA A 71 -13.64 -12.30 6.23
CA ALA A 71 -14.81 -11.68 5.59
C ALA A 71 -14.45 -10.53 4.64
N VAL A 72 -13.38 -9.78 4.92
CA VAL A 72 -12.87 -8.74 3.99
C VAL A 72 -12.21 -9.40 2.78
N TRP A 73 -11.49 -10.51 2.98
CA TRP A 73 -10.88 -11.26 1.87
C TRP A 73 -11.93 -11.84 0.91
N ASP A 74 -13.09 -12.26 1.42
CA ASP A 74 -14.22 -12.68 0.59
C ASP A 74 -14.73 -11.53 -0.30
N GLU A 75 -14.82 -10.32 0.24
CA GLU A 75 -15.19 -9.14 -0.54
C GLU A 75 -14.11 -8.75 -1.56
N LEU A 76 -12.82 -8.94 -1.26
CA LEU A 76 -11.76 -8.73 -2.25
C LEU A 76 -11.84 -9.71 -3.42
N GLU A 77 -12.23 -10.97 -3.17
CA GLU A 77 -12.50 -11.94 -4.24
C GLU A 77 -13.63 -11.44 -5.16
N ARG A 78 -14.69 -10.85 -4.58
CA ARG A 78 -15.85 -10.34 -5.34
C ARG A 78 -15.52 -9.11 -6.19
N VAL A 79 -14.87 -8.09 -5.61
CA VAL A 79 -14.71 -6.77 -6.25
C VAL A 79 -13.54 -6.69 -7.23
N LEU A 80 -12.52 -7.56 -7.10
CA LEU A 80 -11.35 -7.53 -7.96
C LEU A 80 -11.64 -8.16 -9.32
N VAL A 81 -11.15 -7.57 -10.41
CA VAL A 81 -11.21 -8.17 -11.75
C VAL A 81 -10.35 -9.44 -11.84
N ASP A 82 -10.69 -10.33 -12.78
CA ASP A 82 -9.82 -11.45 -13.13
C ASP A 82 -8.43 -10.97 -13.61
N GLY A 83 -7.38 -11.60 -13.08
CA GLY A 83 -5.99 -11.19 -13.29
C GLY A 83 -5.58 -9.91 -12.55
N GLY A 84 -6.50 -9.31 -11.78
CA GLY A 84 -6.22 -8.20 -10.87
C GLY A 84 -5.28 -8.61 -9.74
N MET A 85 -4.70 -7.60 -9.09
CA MET A 85 -3.60 -7.79 -8.13
C MET A 85 -4.01 -7.36 -6.72
N VAL A 86 -3.50 -8.05 -5.71
CA VAL A 86 -3.63 -7.65 -4.30
C VAL A 86 -2.25 -7.52 -3.70
N CYS A 87 -1.97 -6.37 -3.08
CA CYS A 87 -0.74 -6.11 -2.34
C CYS A 87 -1.08 -5.78 -0.88
N LEU A 88 -0.67 -6.64 0.05
CA LEU A 88 -0.93 -6.50 1.48
C LEU A 88 0.37 -6.28 2.24
N ASN A 89 0.52 -5.13 2.88
CA ASN A 89 1.58 -4.94 3.87
C ASN A 89 1.13 -5.57 5.20
N VAL A 90 1.88 -6.57 5.69
CA VAL A 90 1.53 -7.33 6.89
C VAL A 90 2.79 -7.57 7.73
N GLY A 91 2.71 -7.21 9.01
CA GLY A 91 3.72 -7.55 10.00
C GLY A 91 3.36 -8.77 10.82
N ASP A 92 4.35 -9.64 11.08
CA ASP A 92 4.20 -10.65 12.12
C ASP A 92 4.20 -10.00 13.50
N ALA A 93 3.42 -10.56 14.42
CA ALA A 93 3.31 -10.06 15.78
C ALA A 93 4.08 -10.95 16.75
N THR A 94 5.03 -10.40 17.50
CA THR A 94 5.54 -11.07 18.69
C THR A 94 4.72 -10.65 19.90
N ARG A 95 4.21 -11.61 20.67
CA ARG A 95 3.44 -11.32 21.88
C ARG A 95 3.71 -12.33 22.98
N SER A 96 3.72 -11.81 24.21
CA SER A 96 3.77 -12.61 25.44
C SER A 96 2.37 -12.68 26.02
N LEU A 97 1.84 -13.87 26.21
CA LEU A 97 0.62 -14.10 26.98
C LEU A 97 0.93 -15.09 28.09
N GLU A 98 0.57 -14.72 29.33
CA GLU A 98 0.84 -15.45 30.56
C GLU A 98 2.25 -16.09 30.61
N GLU A 99 2.36 -17.37 30.22
CA GLU A 99 3.57 -18.18 30.33
C GLU A 99 4.38 -18.31 29.02
N SER A 100 3.90 -17.77 27.89
CA SER A 100 4.52 -18.01 26.58
C SER A 100 4.74 -16.73 25.78
N PHE A 101 5.99 -16.54 25.36
CA PHE A 101 6.37 -15.61 24.30
C PHE A 101 6.49 -16.36 22.97
N ARG A 102 5.88 -15.83 21.91
CA ARG A 102 5.97 -16.40 20.57
C ARG A 102 5.75 -15.35 19.49
N VAL A 103 6.02 -15.76 18.25
CA VAL A 103 5.55 -15.06 17.05
C VAL A 103 4.21 -15.65 16.60
N TYR A 104 3.34 -14.76 16.13
CA TYR A 104 2.09 -15.01 15.44
C TYR A 104 2.29 -14.65 13.97
N PRO A 105 2.37 -15.65 13.08
CA PRO A 105 2.78 -15.44 11.69
C PRO A 105 1.61 -14.97 10.83
N ASN A 106 1.25 -13.68 10.96
CA ASN A 106 0.17 -13.06 10.20
C ASN A 106 0.35 -13.28 8.69
N HIS A 107 1.58 -13.14 8.19
CA HIS A 107 1.87 -13.31 6.76
C HIS A 107 1.46 -14.69 6.24
N ALA A 108 1.78 -15.76 6.97
CA ALA A 108 1.50 -17.12 6.57
C ALA A 108 0.00 -17.43 6.60
N ARG A 109 -0.71 -16.94 7.64
CA ARG A 109 -2.16 -17.16 7.77
C ARG A 109 -2.95 -16.39 6.71
N VAL A 110 -2.49 -15.20 6.31
CA VAL A 110 -3.05 -14.44 5.18
C VAL A 110 -2.77 -15.15 3.86
N LEU A 111 -1.54 -15.63 3.64
CA LEU A 111 -1.19 -16.39 2.42
C LEU A 111 -2.10 -17.61 2.24
N GLU A 112 -2.28 -18.43 3.27
CA GLU A 112 -3.20 -19.57 3.24
C GLU A 112 -4.65 -19.16 2.94
N ALA A 113 -5.10 -18.03 3.50
CA ALA A 113 -6.45 -17.50 3.27
C ALA A 113 -6.69 -17.08 1.81
N PHE A 114 -5.72 -16.43 1.18
CA PHE A 114 -5.83 -15.99 -0.21
C PHE A 114 -5.73 -17.18 -1.17
N GLU A 115 -4.81 -18.12 -0.94
CA GLU A 115 -4.68 -19.32 -1.78
C GLU A 115 -5.97 -20.15 -1.76
N ALA A 116 -6.62 -20.28 -0.60
CA ALA A 116 -7.91 -20.96 -0.46
C ALA A 116 -9.05 -20.31 -1.26
N ARG A 117 -8.93 -19.03 -1.61
CA ARG A 117 -9.89 -18.20 -2.38
C ARG A 117 -9.55 -18.09 -3.87
N GLY A 118 -8.64 -18.94 -4.37
CA GLY A 118 -8.29 -18.96 -5.79
C GLY A 118 -7.37 -17.83 -6.25
N PHE A 119 -6.68 -17.18 -5.30
CA PHE A 119 -5.59 -16.27 -5.62
C PHE A 119 -4.27 -17.04 -5.73
N ASP A 120 -3.50 -16.75 -6.78
CA ASP A 120 -2.13 -17.25 -6.91
C ASP A 120 -1.18 -16.34 -6.13
N PRO A 121 -0.41 -16.86 -5.14
CA PRO A 121 0.66 -16.10 -4.53
C PRO A 121 1.82 -15.91 -5.51
N LEU A 122 2.31 -14.67 -5.59
CA LEU A 122 3.51 -14.29 -6.34
C LEU A 122 4.69 -14.07 -5.38
N PRO A 123 5.93 -13.91 -5.87
CA PRO A 123 7.04 -13.49 -5.03
C PRO A 123 6.68 -12.21 -4.26
N ASP A 124 6.79 -12.27 -2.93
CA ASP A 124 6.53 -11.17 -2.02
C ASP A 124 7.76 -10.28 -1.84
N VAL A 125 7.59 -9.17 -1.14
CA VAL A 125 8.69 -8.27 -0.78
C VAL A 125 8.88 -8.25 0.73
N LEU A 126 10.12 -8.43 1.18
CA LEU A 126 10.52 -8.12 2.54
C LEU A 126 10.88 -6.64 2.64
N TRP A 127 9.97 -5.83 3.18
CA TRP A 127 10.25 -4.45 3.48
C TRP A 127 10.97 -4.35 4.83
N ARG A 128 12.26 -4.06 4.80
CA ARG A 128 13.05 -3.85 6.01
C ARG A 128 12.80 -2.45 6.55
N LYS A 129 12.09 -2.37 7.67
CA LYS A 129 11.82 -1.11 8.35
C LYS A 129 13.14 -0.45 8.78
N PRO A 130 13.25 0.89 8.71
CA PRO A 130 14.38 1.57 9.34
C PRO A 130 14.43 1.23 10.82
N ALA A 131 15.58 0.77 11.28
CA ALA A 131 15.73 0.38 12.67
C ALA A 131 15.82 1.62 13.57
N ASN A 132 14.77 1.89 14.35
CA ASN A 132 14.80 2.91 15.41
C ASN A 132 15.67 2.50 16.61
N SER A 133 16.10 1.24 16.67
CA SER A 133 16.94 0.69 17.73
C SER A 133 18.17 -0.03 17.18
N ALA A 134 19.31 0.23 17.81
CA ALA A 134 20.54 -0.51 17.56
C ALA A 134 20.52 -1.93 18.19
N ALA A 135 19.55 -2.22 19.08
CA ALA A 135 19.42 -3.53 19.69
C ALA A 135 18.78 -4.52 18.71
N LYS A 136 19.52 -5.57 18.36
CA LYS A 136 19.12 -6.62 17.40
C LYS A 136 18.75 -7.94 18.09
N PHE A 137 18.25 -7.88 19.32
CA PHE A 137 17.91 -9.07 20.11
C PHE A 137 16.69 -8.82 21.01
N MET A 138 15.95 -9.89 21.32
CA MET A 138 14.96 -9.95 22.40
C MET A 138 15.39 -11.01 23.43
N GLY A 139 15.00 -10.88 24.70
CA GLY A 139 15.32 -11.88 25.74
C GLY A 139 16.65 -11.65 26.46
N SER A 140 17.44 -12.71 26.69
CA SER A 140 18.59 -12.73 27.63
C SER A 140 19.84 -11.93 27.21
N GLY A 141 19.72 -11.03 26.24
CA GLY A 141 20.82 -10.17 25.81
C GLY A 141 21.99 -10.94 25.23
N MET A 142 23.18 -10.71 25.78
CA MET A 142 24.43 -11.30 25.27
C MET A 142 24.66 -12.73 25.77
N ILE A 143 23.72 -13.31 26.52
CA ILE A 143 23.91 -14.59 27.21
C ILE A 143 23.05 -15.66 26.52
N PRO A 144 23.65 -16.65 25.83
CA PRO A 144 22.92 -17.79 25.26
C PRO A 144 22.27 -18.67 26.35
N PRO A 145 21.19 -19.42 26.02
CA PRO A 145 20.62 -19.59 24.69
C PRO A 145 19.36 -18.75 24.39
N ASN A 146 18.90 -17.92 25.33
CA ASN A 146 17.54 -17.34 25.30
C ASN A 146 17.48 -15.91 24.75
N ALA A 147 18.38 -15.59 23.82
CA ALA A 147 18.33 -14.35 23.04
C ALA A 147 17.74 -14.68 21.66
N TYR A 148 16.69 -13.97 21.27
CA TYR A 148 15.93 -14.20 20.04
C TYR A 148 16.21 -13.11 19.01
N VAL A 149 16.10 -13.47 17.73
CA VAL A 149 16.16 -12.52 16.61
C VAL A 149 15.00 -11.55 16.67
N THR A 150 15.24 -10.28 16.32
CA THR A 150 14.21 -9.24 16.25
C THR A 150 13.45 -9.32 14.92
N LEU A 151 12.17 -8.93 14.94
CA LEU A 151 11.41 -8.70 13.71
C LEU A 151 11.77 -7.33 13.16
N GLU A 152 12.43 -7.28 12.01
CA GLU A 152 12.93 -6.04 11.40
C GLU A 152 12.28 -5.73 10.04
N HIS A 153 11.36 -6.59 9.61
CA HIS A 153 10.71 -6.47 8.33
C HIS A 153 9.21 -6.68 8.46
N GLU A 154 8.51 -6.15 7.49
CA GLU A 154 7.15 -6.56 7.15
C GLU A 154 7.16 -7.24 5.79
N TYR A 155 6.11 -7.99 5.52
CA TYR A 155 5.86 -8.63 4.25
C TYR A 155 4.92 -7.74 3.44
N VAL A 156 5.29 -7.43 2.21
CA VAL A 156 4.33 -6.99 1.20
C VAL A 156 3.97 -8.23 0.40
N LEU A 157 2.89 -8.88 0.81
CA LEU A 157 2.36 -10.06 0.14
C LEU A 157 1.72 -9.64 -1.18
N ILE A 158 1.98 -10.39 -2.24
CA ILE A 158 1.49 -10.07 -3.58
C ILE A 158 0.73 -11.29 -4.11
N PHE A 159 -0.53 -11.07 -4.50
CA PHE A 159 -1.40 -12.09 -5.05
C PHE A 159 -1.98 -11.63 -6.38
N ARG A 160 -2.31 -12.60 -7.24
CA ARG A 160 -3.11 -12.40 -8.45
C ARG A 160 -4.41 -13.18 -8.35
N LYS A 161 -5.55 -12.56 -8.66
CA LYS A 161 -6.82 -13.28 -8.76
C LYS A 161 -6.83 -14.13 -10.03
N GLY A 162 -7.04 -15.43 -9.86
CA GLY A 162 -7.04 -16.37 -10.97
C GLY A 162 -5.66 -16.66 -11.57
N GLY A 163 -5.64 -17.63 -12.50
CA GLY A 163 -4.40 -18.17 -13.09
C GLY A 163 -3.81 -17.36 -14.25
N GLU A 164 -4.55 -16.39 -14.77
CA GLU A 164 -4.18 -15.62 -15.96
C GLU A 164 -3.90 -14.16 -15.61
N SER A 165 -2.97 -13.54 -16.34
CA SER A 165 -2.67 -12.11 -16.18
C SER A 165 -3.64 -11.27 -17.01
N ARG A 166 -3.90 -10.03 -16.56
CA ARG A 166 -4.68 -9.05 -17.35
C ARG A 166 -4.12 -8.89 -18.77
N GLU A 167 -5.02 -8.88 -19.75
CA GLU A 167 -4.70 -8.59 -21.14
C GLU A 167 -4.90 -7.11 -21.46
N PHE A 168 -4.12 -6.60 -22.39
CA PHE A 168 -4.23 -5.22 -22.87
C PHE A 168 -4.15 -5.21 -24.38
N GLU A 169 -4.96 -4.35 -25.01
CA GLU A 169 -4.88 -4.14 -26.44
C GLU A 169 -3.48 -3.64 -26.86
N PRO A 170 -2.94 -4.10 -28.00
CA PRO A 170 -1.67 -3.60 -28.51
C PRO A 170 -1.71 -2.08 -28.71
N GLY A 171 -0.74 -1.38 -28.11
CA GLY A 171 -0.68 0.09 -28.19
C GLY A 171 -1.64 0.81 -27.23
N ALA A 172 -2.04 0.18 -26.12
CA ALA A 172 -2.76 0.88 -25.05
C ALA A 172 -1.86 1.99 -24.43
N ASP A 173 -1.98 3.22 -24.94
CA ASP A 173 -1.13 4.37 -24.56
C ASP A 173 -1.05 4.54 -23.04
N GLN A 174 -2.19 4.42 -22.33
CA GLN A 174 -2.27 4.51 -20.86
C GLN A 174 -1.34 3.54 -20.13
N ARG A 175 -1.03 2.37 -20.71
CA ARG A 175 -0.10 1.40 -20.15
C ARG A 175 1.36 1.76 -20.43
N TYR A 176 1.66 2.25 -21.63
CA TYR A 176 3.02 2.63 -22.02
C TYR A 176 3.45 3.95 -21.38
N GLU A 177 2.55 4.93 -21.31
CA GLU A 177 2.77 6.20 -20.61
C GLU A 177 2.97 5.99 -19.10
N ALA A 178 2.29 4.99 -18.52
CA ALA A 178 2.40 4.62 -17.12
C ALA A 178 3.66 3.80 -16.76
N ALA A 179 4.53 3.51 -17.74
CA ALA A 179 5.72 2.71 -17.49
C ALA A 179 6.70 3.41 -16.54
N TYR A 180 7.69 2.64 -16.10
CA TYR A 180 8.74 3.05 -15.18
C TYR A 180 10.11 2.89 -15.84
N PHE A 181 11.09 3.66 -15.36
CA PHE A 181 12.44 3.58 -15.91
C PHE A 181 13.10 2.23 -15.60
N TRP A 182 14.11 1.86 -16.38
CA TRP A 182 14.79 0.57 -16.25
C TRP A 182 15.38 0.34 -14.86
N GLU A 183 15.96 1.37 -14.25
CA GLU A 183 16.54 1.32 -12.91
C GLU A 183 15.47 1.26 -11.83
N GLU A 184 14.34 1.96 -12.02
CA GLU A 184 13.16 1.85 -11.14
C GLU A 184 12.64 0.42 -11.15
N ARG A 185 12.50 -0.20 -12.33
CA ARG A 185 12.10 -1.61 -12.43
C ARG A 185 13.00 -2.51 -11.58
N ASN A 186 14.32 -2.39 -11.72
CA ASN A 186 15.22 -3.32 -11.03
C ASN A 186 15.30 -3.04 -9.52
N GLN A 187 14.95 -1.84 -9.08
CA GLN A 187 14.84 -1.47 -7.68
C GLN A 187 13.52 -1.97 -7.08
N TRP A 188 12.40 -1.71 -7.76
CA TRP A 188 11.05 -2.00 -7.26
C TRP A 188 10.72 -3.49 -7.31
N PHE A 189 11.17 -4.22 -8.34
CA PHE A 189 10.96 -5.67 -8.46
C PHE A 189 12.05 -6.50 -7.76
N SER A 190 12.75 -5.90 -6.79
CA SER A 190 13.60 -6.61 -5.82
C SER A 190 12.72 -7.15 -4.69
N ASP A 191 12.93 -8.39 -4.28
CA ASP A 191 12.23 -9.07 -3.18
C ASP A 191 12.64 -8.56 -1.78
N VAL A 192 13.60 -7.63 -1.72
CA VAL A 192 14.00 -6.96 -0.49
C VAL A 192 14.07 -5.45 -0.72
N TRP A 193 13.27 -4.69 0.03
CA TRP A 193 13.29 -3.23 0.04
C TRP A 193 13.97 -2.74 1.32
N THR A 194 15.08 -2.01 1.17
CA THR A 194 15.85 -1.42 2.28
C THR A 194 15.98 0.10 2.19
N ASP A 195 15.54 0.64 1.06
CA ASP A 195 15.68 2.03 0.63
C ASP A 195 14.44 2.86 0.96
N VAL A 196 13.28 2.22 1.12
CA VAL A 196 12.06 2.87 1.62
C VAL A 196 12.23 3.20 3.09
N GLN A 197 12.51 4.47 3.38
CA GLN A 197 12.55 4.96 4.74
C GLN A 197 11.12 5.16 5.25
N GLY A 198 10.86 4.75 6.49
CA GLY A 198 9.66 5.12 7.25
C GLY A 198 9.48 6.64 7.28
N GLU A 199 8.25 7.12 7.42
CA GLU A 199 7.95 8.56 7.56
C GLU A 199 8.53 9.12 8.86
N LEU A 200 9.84 9.40 8.84
CA LEU A 200 10.47 10.28 9.80
C LEU A 200 10.31 11.69 9.26
N GLN A 201 9.34 12.43 9.83
CA GLN A 201 9.27 13.91 9.85
C GLN A 201 8.59 14.61 8.66
N SER A 202 7.26 14.50 8.54
CA SER A 202 6.46 15.46 7.75
C SER A 202 5.04 15.78 8.30
N LEU A 203 4.78 15.55 9.59
CA LEU A 203 3.55 16.01 10.24
C LEU A 203 3.89 16.75 11.55
N ALA A 204 4.62 17.85 11.40
CA ALA A 204 4.78 18.83 12.47
C ALA A 204 3.46 19.58 12.67
N ASP A 205 2.99 19.54 13.92
CA ASP A 205 2.04 20.43 14.59
C ASP A 205 0.60 20.52 14.04
N GLY A 206 -0.34 19.77 14.65
CA GLY A 206 -1.77 20.11 14.47
C GLY A 206 -2.84 19.25 15.14
N SER A 207 -2.87 17.93 14.89
CA SER A 207 -4.03 17.09 15.23
C SER A 207 -3.66 15.87 16.10
N GLY A 208 -4.55 15.58 17.05
CA GLY A 208 -4.45 14.72 18.24
C GLY A 208 -3.51 13.51 18.20
N ASP A 209 -2.68 13.41 19.24
CA ASP A 209 -1.76 12.29 19.54
C ASP A 209 -2.42 10.90 19.41
N ASP A 210 -3.71 10.81 19.75
CA ASP A 210 -4.47 9.56 19.84
C ASP A 210 -4.87 8.96 18.46
N LEU A 211 -5.09 9.79 17.44
CA LEU A 211 -5.37 9.31 16.06
C LEU A 211 -4.08 8.87 15.35
N ARG A 212 -2.93 9.46 15.72
CA ARG A 212 -1.61 9.07 15.20
C ARG A 212 -1.15 7.73 15.75
N GLU A 213 -1.38 7.48 17.04
CA GLU A 213 -1.10 6.18 17.66
C GLU A 213 -1.98 5.06 17.08
N ARG A 214 -3.21 5.38 16.64
CA ARG A 214 -4.14 4.43 15.99
C ARG A 214 -3.94 4.27 14.48
N SER A 215 -3.30 5.23 13.81
CA SER A 215 -2.94 5.17 12.39
C SER A 215 -1.61 4.43 12.22
N ALA A 216 -1.63 3.09 12.11
CA ALA A 216 -0.49 2.29 11.68
C ALA A 216 -0.17 2.46 10.17
N ALA A 217 -0.27 3.69 9.66
CA ALA A 217 -0.09 4.02 8.26
C ALA A 217 1.35 3.73 7.81
N TYR A 218 1.48 3.03 6.69
CA TYR A 218 2.75 2.76 6.05
C TYR A 218 3.18 3.95 5.16
N PRO A 219 4.48 4.10 4.83
CA PRO A 219 4.98 5.26 4.09
C PRO A 219 4.40 5.33 2.68
N LEU A 220 4.11 6.55 2.19
CA LEU A 220 3.54 6.79 0.85
C LEU A 220 4.34 6.18 -0.30
N GLU A 221 5.64 5.96 -0.13
CA GLU A 221 6.47 5.31 -1.14
C GLU A 221 6.09 3.83 -1.39
N ILE A 222 5.61 3.09 -0.38
CA ILE A 222 5.18 1.70 -0.54
C ILE A 222 3.97 1.59 -1.49
N PRO A 223 2.82 2.24 -1.21
CA PRO A 223 1.67 2.14 -2.10
C PRO A 223 1.97 2.77 -3.44
N TYR A 224 2.73 3.87 -3.49
CA TYR A 224 3.09 4.49 -4.76
C TYR A 224 3.87 3.53 -5.67
N ARG A 225 4.86 2.79 -5.14
CA ARG A 225 5.60 1.76 -5.90
C ARG A 225 4.64 0.68 -6.38
N LEU A 226 3.83 0.11 -5.49
CA LEU A 226 2.91 -0.99 -5.81
C LEU A 226 1.88 -0.59 -6.88
N ILE A 227 1.33 0.62 -6.78
CA ILE A 227 0.43 1.19 -7.78
C ILE A 227 1.15 1.33 -9.13
N CYS A 228 2.37 1.86 -9.17
CA CYS A 228 3.12 1.95 -10.41
C CYS A 228 3.51 0.58 -11.01
N MET A 229 3.73 -0.44 -10.17
CA MET A 229 4.13 -1.78 -10.59
C MET A 229 2.97 -2.59 -11.17
N TYR A 230 1.77 -2.46 -10.58
CA TYR A 230 0.67 -3.40 -10.79
C TYR A 230 -0.61 -2.77 -11.35
N SER A 231 -0.56 -1.51 -11.80
CA SER A 231 -1.69 -0.83 -12.46
C SER A 231 -1.23 0.04 -13.64
N ALA A 232 -2.15 0.39 -14.53
CA ALA A 232 -2.00 1.39 -15.58
C ALA A 232 -2.75 2.69 -15.23
N TYR A 233 -2.56 3.76 -16.00
CA TYR A 233 -3.36 4.98 -15.83
C TYR A 233 -4.85 4.69 -16.05
N GLY A 234 -5.69 5.21 -15.16
CA GLY A 234 -7.15 5.00 -15.17
C GLY A 234 -7.63 3.67 -14.59
N ASP A 235 -6.73 2.82 -14.07
CA ASP A 235 -7.11 1.68 -13.23
C ASP A 235 -7.59 2.19 -11.85
N THR A 236 -8.46 1.40 -11.20
CA THR A 236 -8.99 1.65 -9.85
C THR A 236 -8.20 0.90 -8.78
N VAL A 237 -7.77 1.66 -7.75
CA VAL A 237 -7.05 1.13 -6.58
C VAL A 237 -7.94 1.11 -5.35
N LEU A 238 -8.14 -0.05 -4.71
CA LEU A 238 -8.92 -0.19 -3.48
C LEU A 238 -8.03 -0.31 -2.24
N ASP A 239 -8.45 0.36 -1.16
CA ASP A 239 -7.94 0.19 0.19
C ASP A 239 -9.09 -0.07 1.19
N PRO A 240 -9.34 -1.34 1.60
CA PRO A 240 -10.41 -1.66 2.56
C PRO A 240 -10.08 -1.31 4.02
N PHE A 241 -8.87 -0.83 4.30
CA PHE A 241 -8.41 -0.40 5.63
C PHE A 241 -7.78 0.98 5.51
N TRP A 242 -8.59 1.93 5.06
CA TRP A 242 -8.14 3.19 4.46
C TRP A 242 -7.31 4.08 5.40
N GLY A 243 -7.65 4.12 6.69
CA GLY A 243 -6.92 4.87 7.72
C GLY A 243 -6.78 6.34 7.34
N THR A 244 -5.55 6.85 7.24
CA THR A 244 -5.29 8.27 6.87
C THR A 244 -5.28 8.52 5.35
N GLY A 245 -5.75 7.56 4.55
CA GLY A 245 -5.90 7.67 3.11
C GLY A 245 -4.59 7.68 2.32
N THR A 246 -3.50 7.14 2.87
CA THR A 246 -2.18 7.12 2.21
C THR A 246 -2.24 6.44 0.82
N THR A 247 -3.01 5.37 0.66
CA THR A 247 -3.19 4.69 -0.64
C THR A 247 -3.91 5.57 -1.65
N SER A 248 -4.97 6.26 -1.25
CA SER A 248 -5.68 7.20 -2.11
C SER A 248 -4.79 8.38 -2.52
N LEU A 249 -3.98 8.89 -1.59
CA LEU A 249 -3.00 9.95 -1.88
C LEU A 249 -1.93 9.48 -2.88
N ALA A 250 -1.45 8.24 -2.73
CA ALA A 250 -0.52 7.63 -3.66
C ALA A 250 -1.16 7.39 -5.04
N ALA A 251 -2.43 6.97 -5.09
CA ALA A 251 -3.19 6.79 -6.33
C ALA A 251 -3.40 8.13 -7.05
N MET A 252 -3.71 9.21 -6.32
CA MET A 252 -3.73 10.58 -6.86
C MET A 252 -2.38 10.94 -7.47
N CYS A 253 -1.28 10.76 -6.74
CA CYS A 253 0.06 11.07 -7.27
C CYS A 253 0.46 10.18 -8.46
N ALA A 254 -0.12 8.99 -8.58
CA ALA A 254 0.12 8.05 -9.67
C ALA A 254 -0.92 8.18 -10.80
N GLY A 255 -1.92 9.06 -10.73
CA GLY A 255 -2.94 9.18 -11.79
C GLY A 255 -3.81 7.92 -11.96
N ARG A 256 -4.19 7.27 -10.86
CA ARG A 256 -5.16 6.16 -10.81
C ARG A 256 -6.42 6.60 -10.06
N ASP A 257 -7.54 5.96 -10.34
CA ASP A 257 -8.75 6.09 -9.51
C ASP A 257 -8.53 5.42 -8.15
N SER A 258 -9.28 5.81 -7.12
CA SER A 258 -9.22 5.08 -5.84
C SER A 258 -10.54 4.94 -5.12
N LEU A 259 -10.68 3.82 -4.42
CA LEU A 259 -11.77 3.52 -3.50
C LEU A 259 -11.18 3.21 -2.12
N GLY A 260 -11.82 3.67 -1.06
CA GLY A 260 -11.43 3.41 0.32
C GLY A 260 -12.64 3.06 1.19
N SER A 261 -12.43 2.20 2.19
CA SER A 261 -13.41 1.97 3.26
C SER A 261 -12.76 2.27 4.60
N GLU A 262 -13.46 3.03 5.45
CA GLU A 262 -12.98 3.41 6.79
C GLU A 262 -14.09 3.28 7.82
N LEU A 263 -13.78 2.69 8.98
CA LEU A 263 -14.73 2.50 10.07
C LEU A 263 -14.96 3.79 10.86
N GLU A 264 -13.92 4.58 11.10
CA GLU A 264 -13.97 5.80 11.91
C GLU A 264 -14.01 7.07 11.04
N ASP A 265 -15.14 7.77 11.04
CA ASP A 265 -15.36 9.02 10.29
C ASP A 265 -14.30 10.11 10.55
N ALA A 266 -13.73 10.13 11.75
CA ALA A 266 -12.69 11.08 12.16
C ALA A 266 -11.45 11.09 11.25
N PHE A 267 -11.16 9.99 10.54
CA PHE A 267 -10.04 9.94 9.60
C PHE A 267 -10.28 10.75 8.32
N LEU A 268 -11.53 11.03 7.95
CA LEU A 268 -11.86 11.82 6.77
C LEU A 268 -11.42 13.27 6.88
N GLU A 269 -11.49 13.84 8.09
CA GLU A 269 -11.00 15.20 8.36
C GLU A 269 -9.49 15.26 8.14
N VAL A 270 -8.74 14.26 8.61
CA VAL A 270 -7.28 14.16 8.44
C VAL A 270 -6.90 14.09 6.96
N PHE A 271 -7.67 13.36 6.15
CA PHE A 271 -7.40 13.26 4.72
C PHE A 271 -7.70 14.56 3.98
N THR A 272 -8.74 15.31 4.40
CA THR A 272 -9.07 16.60 3.79
C THR A 272 -7.90 17.58 3.88
N ASP A 273 -7.22 17.64 5.02
CA ASP A 273 -6.02 18.48 5.19
C ASP A 273 -4.88 18.08 4.23
N ARG A 274 -4.74 16.78 3.93
CA ARG A 274 -3.71 16.26 3.00
C ARG A 274 -4.01 16.60 1.54
N ILE A 275 -5.27 16.79 1.19
CA ILE A 275 -5.68 17.13 -0.18
C ILE A 275 -5.19 18.52 -0.57
N ASP A 276 -5.11 19.47 0.36
CA ASP A 276 -4.64 20.83 0.07
C ASP A 276 -3.21 20.85 -0.52
N ASP A 277 -2.36 19.89 -0.12
CA ASP A 277 -0.97 19.78 -0.55
C ASP A 277 -0.74 18.77 -1.69
N VAL A 278 -1.78 18.08 -2.18
CA VAL A 278 -1.60 16.96 -3.14
C VAL A 278 -1.01 17.39 -4.48
N SER A 279 -1.32 18.62 -4.94
CA SER A 279 -0.72 19.18 -6.16
C SER A 279 0.80 19.32 -6.02
N THR A 280 1.25 19.90 -4.90
CA THR A 280 2.68 20.02 -4.57
C THR A 280 3.34 18.66 -4.43
N LEU A 281 2.69 17.73 -3.72
CA LEU A 281 3.20 16.38 -3.49
C LEU A 281 3.36 15.61 -4.80
N SER A 282 2.33 15.57 -5.64
CA SER A 282 2.35 14.85 -6.93
C SER A 282 3.42 15.40 -7.88
N HIS A 283 3.55 16.72 -7.98
CA HIS A 283 4.64 17.36 -8.72
C HIS A 283 6.01 16.92 -8.18
N ALA A 284 6.22 16.99 -6.86
CA ALA A 284 7.48 16.62 -6.24
C ALA A 284 7.84 15.13 -6.47
N VAL A 285 6.86 14.22 -6.35
CA VAL A 285 7.04 12.79 -6.60
C VAL A 285 7.44 12.52 -8.05
N ALA A 286 6.69 13.08 -9.01
CA ALA A 286 6.96 12.91 -10.44
C ALA A 286 8.33 13.49 -10.84
N ARG A 287 8.64 14.70 -10.35
CA ARG A 287 9.93 15.36 -10.58
C ARG A 287 11.09 14.55 -10.00
N ALA A 288 10.96 14.04 -8.78
CA ALA A 288 12.01 13.26 -8.12
C ALA A 288 12.33 11.97 -8.90
N ARG A 289 11.32 11.32 -9.50
CA ARG A 289 11.54 10.18 -10.40
C ARG A 289 12.39 10.56 -11.62
N LEU A 290 12.02 11.65 -12.29
CA LEU A 290 12.76 12.15 -13.45
C LEU A 290 14.19 12.59 -13.10
N GLU A 291 14.39 13.24 -11.95
CA GLU A 291 15.70 13.65 -11.45
C GLU A 291 16.59 12.43 -11.14
N ARG A 292 16.05 11.41 -10.44
CA ARG A 292 16.78 10.15 -10.20
C ARG A 292 17.20 9.46 -11.50
N HIS A 293 16.34 9.49 -12.52
CA HIS A 293 16.69 8.94 -13.82
C HIS A 293 17.82 9.73 -14.50
N ARG A 294 17.78 11.07 -14.48
CA ARG A 294 18.86 11.92 -15.01
C ARG A 294 20.19 11.68 -14.28
N GLU A 295 20.16 11.45 -12.96
CA GLU A 295 21.33 11.06 -12.18
C GLU A 295 21.85 9.67 -12.58
N PHE A 296 20.96 8.71 -12.77
CA PHE A 296 21.30 7.38 -13.26
C PHE A 296 21.98 7.44 -14.64
N VAL A 297 21.43 8.21 -15.58
CA VAL A 297 21.99 8.44 -16.92
C VAL A 297 23.39 9.06 -16.83
N THR A 298 23.56 10.07 -15.96
CA THR A 298 24.85 10.74 -15.75
C THR A 298 25.91 9.74 -15.29
N ARG A 299 25.59 8.95 -14.25
CA ARG A 299 26.48 7.92 -13.71
C ARG A 299 26.87 6.88 -14.76
N ARG A 300 25.90 6.39 -15.54
CA ARG A 300 26.13 5.42 -16.62
C ARG A 300 27.06 5.97 -17.70
N ARG A 301 26.92 7.24 -18.07
CA ARG A 301 27.83 7.91 -19.01
C ARG A 301 29.24 8.06 -18.46
N GLU A 302 29.38 8.37 -17.16
CA GLU A 302 30.68 8.41 -16.47
C GLU A 302 31.36 7.04 -16.47
N ASP A 303 30.58 5.96 -16.38
CA ASP A 303 31.04 4.57 -16.49
C ASP A 303 31.31 4.13 -17.96
N GLY A 304 31.10 5.01 -18.94
CA GLY A 304 31.37 4.77 -20.35
C GLY A 304 30.25 4.08 -21.13
N GLU A 305 29.05 3.96 -20.55
CA GLU A 305 27.88 3.42 -21.24
C GLU A 305 27.24 4.44 -22.21
N THR A 306 26.59 3.92 -23.25
CA THR A 306 25.88 4.70 -24.28
C THR A 306 24.41 4.29 -24.34
N PHE A 307 23.55 5.23 -24.72
CA PHE A 307 22.10 5.01 -24.84
C PHE A 307 21.68 5.06 -26.32
N GLU A 308 20.76 4.17 -26.69
CA GLU A 308 20.23 4.08 -28.07
C GLU A 308 18.87 4.77 -28.24
N TYR A 309 18.19 5.09 -27.13
CA TYR A 309 16.82 5.60 -27.12
C TYR A 309 16.75 6.93 -26.36
N GLU A 310 15.82 7.78 -26.78
CA GLU A 310 15.51 9.07 -26.16
C GLU A 310 14.05 9.05 -25.71
N ALA A 311 13.78 9.62 -24.53
CA ALA A 311 12.42 9.82 -24.08
C ALA A 311 11.69 10.79 -25.02
N THR A 312 10.44 10.48 -25.36
CA THR A 312 9.59 11.28 -26.22
C THR A 312 9.18 12.58 -25.53
N HIS A 313 8.98 12.54 -24.21
CA HIS A 313 8.43 13.65 -23.43
C HIS A 313 9.44 14.39 -22.54
N TYR A 314 10.68 13.91 -22.46
CA TYR A 314 11.70 14.46 -21.57
C TYR A 314 13.05 14.57 -22.27
N GLU A 315 13.81 15.63 -21.98
CA GLU A 315 15.17 15.80 -22.51
C GLU A 315 16.20 14.88 -21.79
N THR A 316 16.02 13.57 -21.89
CA THR A 316 16.93 12.55 -21.33
C THR A 316 16.87 11.26 -22.15
N PRO A 317 18.01 10.56 -22.33
CA PRO A 317 18.00 9.23 -22.93
C PRO A 317 17.36 8.20 -21.99
N VAL A 318 16.94 7.06 -22.55
CA VAL A 318 16.37 5.91 -21.81
C VAL A 318 17.02 4.59 -22.23
N VAL A 319 16.95 3.57 -21.38
CA VAL A 319 17.70 2.31 -21.58
C VAL A 319 17.08 1.43 -22.66
N THR A 320 15.75 1.39 -22.75
CA THR A 320 15.01 0.51 -23.65
C THR A 320 13.97 1.26 -24.47
N LYS A 321 13.54 0.66 -25.58
CA LYS A 321 12.48 1.21 -26.43
C LYS A 321 11.15 1.39 -25.69
N MET A 322 10.87 0.58 -24.66
CA MET A 322 9.61 0.60 -23.92
C MET A 322 9.46 1.82 -23.02
N GLU A 323 10.56 2.49 -22.68
CA GLU A 323 10.58 3.67 -21.80
C GLU A 323 10.34 4.97 -22.56
N ARG A 324 10.34 4.94 -23.90
CA ARG A 324 10.31 6.17 -24.73
C ARG A 324 9.07 7.00 -24.47
N ASP A 325 7.93 6.35 -24.31
CA ASP A 325 6.65 7.03 -24.21
C ASP A 325 6.21 7.24 -22.75
N ILE A 326 7.10 6.98 -21.77
CA ILE A 326 6.85 7.30 -20.36
C ILE A 326 6.43 8.76 -20.25
N ARG A 327 5.31 8.99 -19.56
CA ARG A 327 4.76 10.32 -19.36
C ARG A 327 4.17 10.42 -17.96
N PHE A 328 4.83 11.20 -17.13
CA PHE A 328 4.35 11.51 -15.79
C PHE A 328 3.28 12.59 -15.83
N HIS A 329 2.31 12.41 -14.93
CA HIS A 329 1.22 13.32 -14.70
C HIS A 329 1.29 13.86 -13.27
N GLU A 330 0.90 15.11 -13.12
CA GLU A 330 0.79 15.81 -11.84
C GLU A 330 -0.62 16.32 -11.63
N VAL A 331 -1.03 16.43 -10.36
CA VAL A 331 -2.34 16.94 -10.00
C VAL A 331 -2.39 18.45 -10.28
N ALA A 332 -3.24 18.83 -11.23
CA ALA A 332 -3.45 20.21 -11.66
C ALA A 332 -4.59 20.89 -10.91
N ALA A 333 -5.65 20.15 -10.58
CA ALA A 333 -6.78 20.64 -9.81
C ALA A 333 -7.46 19.50 -9.03
N VAL A 334 -8.11 19.86 -7.92
CA VAL A 334 -8.92 18.94 -7.11
C VAL A 334 -10.24 19.61 -6.78
N ASP A 335 -11.33 18.93 -7.09
CA ASP A 335 -12.69 19.36 -6.76
C ASP A 335 -13.32 18.32 -5.84
N SER A 336 -13.96 18.77 -4.76
CA SER A 336 -14.77 17.86 -3.92
C SER A 336 -16.04 17.45 -4.67
N ILE A 337 -16.33 16.16 -4.66
CA ILE A 337 -17.59 15.60 -5.14
C ILE A 337 -18.52 15.56 -3.92
N SER A 338 -19.71 16.14 -4.09
CA SER A 338 -20.60 16.61 -3.01
C SER A 338 -20.85 15.63 -1.85
N GLN A 339 -20.62 16.13 -0.63
CA GLN A 339 -21.21 15.68 0.63
C GLN A 339 -22.75 15.84 0.55
N ASN A 340 -23.54 14.78 0.37
CA ASN A 340 -24.95 14.74 0.80
C ASN A 340 -25.60 13.34 0.77
N LEU A 341 -26.34 13.08 1.86
CA LEU A 341 -27.31 12.01 2.18
C LEU A 341 -26.83 10.57 2.38
N ASP A 342 -25.77 10.10 1.73
CA ASP A 342 -25.35 8.68 1.78
C ASP A 342 -23.93 8.44 2.35
N ASP A 343 -23.38 9.37 3.14
CA ASP A 343 -22.04 9.26 3.78
C ASP A 343 -20.85 9.01 2.83
N GLU A 344 -20.99 9.36 1.54
CA GLU A 344 -19.94 9.25 0.52
C GLU A 344 -19.08 10.52 0.48
N TYR A 345 -17.77 10.35 0.65
CA TYR A 345 -16.77 11.41 0.53
C TYR A 345 -15.94 11.19 -0.72
N GLY A 346 -15.72 12.21 -1.54
CA GLY A 346 -14.92 12.02 -2.74
C GLY A 346 -14.35 13.27 -3.37
N TYR A 347 -13.42 13.03 -4.28
CA TYR A 347 -12.65 14.04 -5.00
C TYR A 347 -12.57 13.68 -6.48
N ARG A 348 -12.76 14.67 -7.34
CA ARG A 348 -12.39 14.64 -8.75
C ARG A 348 -11.04 15.32 -8.87
N VAL A 349 -10.09 14.66 -9.53
CA VAL A 349 -8.72 15.15 -9.66
C VAL A 349 -8.39 15.27 -11.14
N GLU A 350 -8.04 16.49 -11.57
CA GLU A 350 -7.53 16.74 -12.91
C GLU A 350 -6.01 16.60 -12.93
N HIS A 351 -5.51 15.87 -13.92
CA HIS A 351 -4.09 15.61 -14.12
C HIS A 351 -3.58 16.24 -15.41
N ALA A 352 -2.49 17.00 -15.29
CA ALA A 352 -1.74 17.55 -16.41
C ALA A 352 -0.41 16.79 -16.58
N PRO A 353 0.19 16.75 -17.79
CA PRO A 353 1.56 16.27 -17.95
C PRO A 353 2.52 17.10 -17.07
N LEU A 354 3.50 16.43 -16.45
CA LEU A 354 4.51 17.07 -15.59
C LEU A 354 5.14 18.28 -16.30
N SER A 355 5.09 19.43 -15.64
CA SER A 355 5.78 20.66 -16.08
C SER A 355 7.29 20.58 -15.82
N GLU A 356 8.10 21.03 -16.79
CA GLU A 356 9.57 21.04 -16.69
C GLU A 356 10.16 22.12 -15.77
#